data_AF-A0A9D2KXN0-F1
#
_entry.id   AF-A0A9D2KXN0-F1
#
_cell.length_a   1.000
_cell.length_b   1.000
_cell.length_c   1.000
_cell.angle_alpha   90.00
_cell.angle_beta   90.00
_cell.angle_gamma   90.00
#
_symmetry.space_group_name_H-M   'P 1'
#
loop_
_entity.id
_entity.type
_entity.pdbx_description
1 polymer ?
#
loop_
_entity_poly.entity_id
_entity_poly.type
_entity_poly.pdbx_seq_one_letter_code
_entity_poly.pdbx_strand_id
1 'polypeptide(L)'
;MKYPLTWDLDSIFPGGSHSKELQDKLVVIEEDVKAYFNLNESWEPASDKPHYQTFQTLIAQSEIITKAISQTASFINAVQSADVTNTHAPIVRNQIAQLSSQYAIVQTSVIKKLAAISDEDFGALIKLEAFENLAFALTETREKGNRLLSEAEESMLSKLSQDGFHAWSNHYDTLVSYIKIPFEAADGRIQELSAGQAMNRMYSDSDPAVRQQLFVKWEEAWASYAPLFAETLNHLQGFRLEDYKLHGSTDFMEEPLRYNRIEKETLDA
;
A
#
# COMPACT_ATOMS: atom_id res chain seq x y z
N MET A 1 10.30 -26.75 27.14
CA MET A 1 9.14 -26.77 26.20
C MET A 1 9.68 -26.46 24.81
N LYS A 2 9.32 -27.25 23.78
CA LYS A 2 9.53 -26.87 22.38
C LYS A 2 8.23 -26.24 21.89
N TYR A 3 8.28 -24.99 21.47
CA TYR A 3 7.14 -24.36 20.80
C TYR A 3 7.13 -24.75 19.32
N PRO A 4 5.95 -24.88 18.68
CA PRO A 4 5.86 -24.99 17.23
C PRO A 4 6.56 -23.79 16.58
N LEU A 5 7.28 -24.02 15.48
CA LEU A 5 7.89 -22.95 14.69
C LEU A 5 6.88 -22.23 13.80
N THR A 6 5.65 -22.76 13.69
CA THR A 6 4.56 -22.21 12.91
C THR A 6 3.36 -21.92 13.81
N TRP A 7 2.81 -20.71 13.66
CA TRP A 7 1.51 -20.26 14.16
C TRP A 7 0.40 -21.28 13.85
N ASP A 8 -0.57 -21.39 14.75
CA ASP A 8 -1.82 -22.12 14.49
C ASP A 8 -2.82 -21.21 13.76
N LEU A 9 -2.91 -21.40 12.45
CA LEU A 9 -3.80 -20.64 11.57
C LEU A 9 -5.16 -21.34 11.36
N ASP A 10 -5.28 -22.63 11.69
CA ASP A 10 -6.53 -23.37 11.52
C ASP A 10 -7.65 -22.86 12.44
N SER A 11 -7.27 -22.23 13.56
CA SER A 11 -8.21 -21.54 14.46
C SER A 11 -8.92 -20.33 13.82
N ILE A 12 -8.40 -19.79 12.72
CA ILE A 12 -8.96 -18.62 12.00
C ILE A 12 -9.74 -19.08 10.77
N PHE A 13 -9.07 -19.77 9.84
CA PHE A 13 -9.67 -20.36 8.64
C PHE A 13 -9.08 -21.77 8.43
N PRO A 14 -9.83 -22.82 8.77
CA PRO A 14 -9.36 -24.20 8.64
C PRO A 14 -8.96 -24.55 7.21
N GLY A 15 -7.78 -25.13 7.03
CA GLY A 15 -7.27 -25.53 5.70
C GLY A 15 -6.44 -24.46 4.97
N GLY A 16 -6.07 -23.38 5.66
CA GLY A 16 -5.10 -22.41 5.15
C GLY A 16 -5.58 -21.73 3.87
N SER A 17 -4.71 -21.70 2.85
CA SER A 17 -5.03 -21.09 1.55
C SER A 17 -6.17 -21.79 0.79
N HIS A 18 -6.50 -23.04 1.14
CA HIS A 18 -7.60 -23.80 0.53
C HIS A 18 -8.84 -23.84 1.41
N SER A 19 -8.89 -23.04 2.49
CA SER A 19 -10.04 -22.98 3.38
C SER A 19 -11.30 -22.62 2.61
N LYS A 20 -12.35 -23.43 2.81
CA LYS A 20 -13.68 -23.16 2.27
C LYS A 20 -14.27 -21.92 2.94
N GLU A 21 -14.09 -21.78 4.25
CA GLU A 21 -14.57 -20.65 5.04
C GLU A 21 -13.92 -19.33 4.60
N LEU A 22 -12.64 -19.36 4.22
CA LEU A 22 -11.96 -18.22 3.62
C LEU A 22 -12.61 -17.85 2.28
N GLN A 23 -12.84 -18.83 1.40
CA GLN A 23 -13.47 -18.56 0.09
C GLN A 23 -14.90 -18.03 0.25
N ASP A 24 -15.70 -18.60 1.15
CA ASP A 24 -17.04 -18.09 1.47
C ASP A 24 -16.97 -16.65 2.01
N LYS A 25 -15.96 -16.32 2.83
CA LYS A 25 -15.74 -14.96 3.31
C LYS A 25 -15.40 -13.98 2.18
N LEU A 26 -14.62 -14.41 1.17
CA LEU A 26 -14.31 -13.57 0.00
C LEU A 26 -15.56 -13.28 -0.84
N VAL A 27 -16.46 -14.26 -0.98
CA VAL A 27 -17.76 -14.05 -1.66
C VAL A 27 -18.61 -13.02 -0.91
N VAL A 28 -18.67 -13.11 0.43
CA VAL A 28 -19.39 -12.11 1.25
C VAL A 28 -18.78 -10.72 1.08
N ILE A 29 -17.44 -10.60 1.05
CA ILE A 29 -16.79 -9.30 0.80
C ILE A 29 -17.19 -8.75 -0.57
N GLU A 30 -17.25 -9.59 -1.61
CA GLU A 30 -17.68 -9.16 -2.94
C GLU A 30 -19.12 -8.62 -2.94
N GLU A 31 -20.03 -9.30 -2.24
CA GLU A 31 -21.42 -8.88 -2.07
C GLU A 31 -21.52 -7.57 -1.29
N ASP A 32 -20.76 -7.43 -0.20
CA ASP A 32 -20.70 -6.21 0.61
C ASP A 32 -20.18 -5.02 -0.22
N VAL A 33 -19.15 -5.23 -1.05
CA VAL A 33 -18.61 -4.19 -1.95
C VAL A 33 -19.65 -3.77 -3.00
N LYS A 34 -20.41 -4.72 -3.57
CA LYS A 34 -21.51 -4.41 -4.51
C LYS A 34 -22.63 -3.62 -3.83
N ALA A 35 -23.00 -4.00 -2.61
CA ALA A 35 -24.00 -3.27 -1.84
C ALA A 35 -23.50 -1.84 -1.49
N TYR A 36 -22.23 -1.69 -1.14
CA TYR A 36 -21.60 -0.40 -0.86
C TYR A 36 -21.57 0.50 -2.09
N PHE A 37 -21.27 -0.07 -3.27
CA PHE A 37 -21.37 0.62 -4.55
C PHE A 37 -22.79 1.16 -4.79
N ASN A 38 -23.81 0.31 -4.69
CA ASN A 38 -25.20 0.73 -4.91
C ASN A 38 -25.65 1.81 -3.91
N LEU A 39 -25.23 1.69 -2.65
CA LEU A 39 -25.52 2.69 -1.62
C LEU A 39 -24.84 4.02 -1.95
N ASN A 40 -23.58 4.00 -2.37
CA ASN A 40 -22.87 5.19 -2.81
C ASN A 40 -23.53 5.84 -4.04
N GLU A 41 -23.92 5.06 -5.05
CA GLU A 41 -24.57 5.59 -6.26
C GLU A 41 -25.89 6.31 -5.95
N SER A 42 -26.65 5.81 -4.98
CA SER A 42 -27.93 6.43 -4.55
C SER A 42 -27.75 7.55 -3.52
N TRP A 43 -26.56 7.72 -2.96
CA TRP A 43 -26.32 8.71 -1.91
C TRP A 43 -26.11 10.11 -2.49
N GLU A 44 -27.01 11.01 -2.15
CA GLU A 44 -26.93 12.43 -2.44
C GLU A 44 -26.83 13.23 -1.13
N PRO A 45 -25.65 13.80 -0.79
CA PRO A 45 -25.44 14.45 0.52
C PRO A 45 -26.44 15.56 0.83
N ALA A 46 -26.88 16.31 -0.18
CA ALA A 46 -27.86 17.38 -0.01
C ALA A 46 -29.24 16.86 0.45
N SER A 47 -29.63 15.67 -0.01
CA SER A 47 -30.91 15.01 0.31
C SER A 47 -30.85 14.22 1.62
N ASP A 48 -29.65 13.88 2.10
CA ASP A 48 -29.42 13.11 3.33
C ASP A 48 -29.40 14.00 4.59
N LYS A 49 -29.42 15.33 4.42
CA LYS A 49 -29.52 16.32 5.50
C LYS A 49 -30.85 16.21 6.28
N PRO A 50 -30.87 16.66 7.54
CA PRO A 50 -29.72 17.13 8.34
C PRO A 50 -29.01 16.00 9.07
N HIS A 51 -29.51 14.77 9.02
CA HIS A 51 -29.07 13.66 9.89
C HIS A 51 -28.02 12.74 9.25
N TYR A 52 -27.89 12.77 7.92
CA TYR A 52 -26.96 11.98 7.12
C TYR A 52 -27.03 10.47 7.40
N GLN A 53 -28.25 9.92 7.43
CA GLN A 53 -28.49 8.51 7.80
C GLN A 53 -27.90 7.55 6.78
N THR A 54 -27.93 7.92 5.49
CA THR A 54 -27.30 7.14 4.43
C THR A 54 -25.79 7.15 4.59
N PHE A 55 -25.19 8.30 4.93
CA PHE A 55 -23.75 8.38 5.22
C PHE A 55 -23.33 7.55 6.43
N GLN A 56 -24.13 7.52 7.52
CA GLN A 56 -23.86 6.62 8.64
C GLN A 56 -23.81 5.15 8.19
N THR A 57 -24.73 4.76 7.31
CA THR A 57 -24.79 3.39 6.76
C THR A 57 -23.56 3.11 5.88
N LEU A 58 -23.12 4.08 5.06
CA LEU A 58 -21.89 3.98 4.28
C LEU A 58 -20.67 3.77 5.18
N ILE A 59 -20.53 4.53 6.27
CA ILE A 59 -19.41 4.37 7.22
C ILE A 59 -19.44 2.97 7.86
N ALA A 60 -20.60 2.53 8.34
CA ALA A 60 -20.75 1.22 8.96
C ALA A 60 -20.39 0.07 8.00
N GLN A 61 -20.84 0.17 6.73
CA GLN A 61 -20.53 -0.82 5.71
C GLN A 61 -19.05 -0.81 5.32
N SER A 62 -18.46 0.38 5.21
CA SER A 62 -17.02 0.57 5.00
C SER A 62 -16.18 -0.09 6.10
N GLU A 63 -16.60 0.03 7.37
CA GLU A 63 -15.94 -0.63 8.50
C GLU A 63 -15.98 -2.16 8.38
N ILE A 64 -17.14 -2.73 8.00
CA ILE A 64 -17.29 -4.18 7.81
C ILE A 64 -16.36 -4.69 6.70
N ILE A 65 -16.36 -4.01 5.56
CA ILE A 65 -15.55 -4.39 4.39
C ILE A 65 -14.05 -4.29 4.71
N THR A 66 -13.60 -3.16 5.26
CA THR A 66 -12.18 -2.94 5.56
C THR A 66 -11.64 -3.94 6.58
N LYS A 67 -12.42 -4.27 7.62
CA LYS A 67 -12.06 -5.32 8.58
C LYS A 67 -11.95 -6.69 7.92
N ALA A 68 -12.89 -7.05 7.05
CA ALA A 68 -12.91 -8.34 6.38
C ALA A 68 -11.74 -8.49 5.38
N ILE A 69 -11.45 -7.45 4.59
CA ILE A 69 -10.29 -7.41 3.69
C ILE A 69 -8.99 -7.52 4.49
N SER A 70 -8.85 -6.74 5.57
CA SER A 70 -7.65 -6.76 6.42
C SER A 70 -7.42 -8.13 7.08
N GLN A 71 -8.49 -8.75 7.60
CA GLN A 71 -8.42 -10.09 8.20
C GLN A 71 -7.95 -11.14 7.19
N THR A 72 -8.56 -11.18 6.00
CA THR A 72 -8.22 -12.16 4.96
C THR A 72 -6.81 -11.92 4.38
N ALA A 73 -6.41 -10.66 4.19
CA ALA A 73 -5.06 -10.28 3.76
C ALA A 73 -3.99 -10.69 4.79
N SER A 74 -4.24 -10.41 6.08
CA SER A 74 -3.32 -10.77 7.17
C SER A 74 -3.18 -12.28 7.29
N PHE A 75 -4.30 -13.01 7.19
CA PHE A 75 -4.32 -14.46 7.22
C PHE A 75 -3.50 -15.07 6.07
N ILE A 76 -3.76 -14.66 4.83
CA ILE A 76 -3.06 -15.24 3.68
C ILE A 76 -1.57 -14.89 3.67
N ASN A 77 -1.20 -13.73 4.21
CA ASN A 77 0.19 -13.36 4.44
C ASN A 77 0.84 -14.32 5.45
N ALA A 78 0.18 -14.59 6.58
CA ALA A 78 0.66 -15.55 7.57
C ALA A 78 0.79 -16.97 6.99
N VAL A 79 -0.17 -17.43 6.18
CA VAL A 79 -0.10 -18.73 5.48
C VAL A 79 1.12 -18.80 4.56
N GLN A 80 1.34 -17.79 3.71
CA GLN A 80 2.50 -17.74 2.81
C GLN A 80 3.83 -17.67 3.58
N SER A 81 3.82 -16.99 4.73
CA SER A 81 5.01 -16.88 5.59
C SER A 81 5.33 -18.19 6.30
N ALA A 82 4.31 -18.95 6.70
CA ALA A 82 4.46 -20.27 7.32
C ALA A 82 4.87 -21.35 6.31
N ASP A 83 4.42 -21.25 5.06
CA ASP A 83 4.81 -22.11 3.95
C ASP A 83 5.08 -21.29 2.69
N VAL A 84 6.35 -20.98 2.47
CA VAL A 84 6.82 -20.24 1.29
C VAL A 84 6.66 -21.01 -0.03
N THR A 85 6.41 -22.32 0.03
CA THR A 85 6.19 -23.17 -1.15
C THR A 85 4.72 -23.28 -1.55
N ASN A 86 3.81 -22.69 -0.77
CA ASN A 86 2.38 -22.68 -1.06
C ASN A 86 2.09 -21.89 -2.34
N THR A 87 1.71 -22.59 -3.41
CA THR A 87 1.41 -22.01 -4.72
C THR A 87 -0.01 -21.46 -4.84
N HIS A 88 -0.92 -21.78 -3.91
CA HIS A 88 -2.30 -21.31 -3.92
C HIS A 88 -2.47 -19.98 -3.18
N ALA A 89 -1.66 -19.72 -2.14
CA ALA A 89 -1.71 -18.47 -1.39
C ALA A 89 -1.55 -17.19 -2.24
N PRO A 90 -0.70 -17.15 -3.29
CA PRO A 90 -0.65 -16.01 -4.22
C PRO A 90 -1.94 -15.81 -5.01
N ILE A 91 -2.66 -16.89 -5.37
CA ILE A 91 -3.95 -16.81 -6.08
C ILE A 91 -4.98 -16.11 -5.19
N VAL A 92 -5.07 -16.54 -3.93
CA VAL A 92 -5.99 -15.95 -2.94
C VAL A 92 -5.62 -14.49 -2.64
N ARG A 93 -4.32 -14.19 -2.54
CA ARG A 93 -3.84 -12.81 -2.38
C ARG A 93 -4.29 -11.91 -3.54
N ASN A 94 -4.28 -12.41 -4.78
CA ASN A 94 -4.78 -11.67 -5.94
C ASN A 94 -6.29 -11.43 -5.87
N GLN A 95 -7.09 -12.40 -5.42
CA GLN A 95 -8.53 -12.20 -5.21
C GLN A 95 -8.80 -11.08 -4.18
N ILE A 96 -8.09 -11.09 -3.05
CA ILE A 96 -8.19 -10.06 -2.02
C ILE A 96 -7.77 -8.69 -2.56
N ALA A 97 -6.68 -8.64 -3.34
CA ALA A 97 -6.21 -7.40 -3.97
C ALA A 97 -7.24 -6.81 -4.93
N GLN A 98 -7.92 -7.64 -5.73
CA GLN A 98 -9.01 -7.21 -6.61
C GLN A 98 -10.19 -6.64 -5.82
N LEU A 99 -10.62 -7.31 -4.75
CA LEU A 99 -11.70 -6.82 -3.87
C LEU A 99 -11.31 -5.48 -3.20
N SER A 100 -10.08 -5.36 -2.71
CA SER A 100 -9.54 -4.11 -2.15
C SER A 100 -9.53 -2.98 -3.17
N SER A 101 -9.16 -3.27 -4.43
CA SER A 101 -9.18 -2.28 -5.50
C SER A 101 -10.60 -1.83 -5.84
N GLN A 102 -11.55 -2.76 -5.91
CA GLN A 102 -12.96 -2.43 -6.17
C GLN A 102 -13.53 -1.56 -5.05
N TYR A 103 -13.30 -1.92 -3.79
CA TYR A 103 -13.70 -1.11 -2.64
C TYR A 103 -13.08 0.30 -2.68
N ALA A 104 -11.78 0.42 -2.98
CA ALA A 104 -11.08 1.70 -3.01
C ALA A 104 -11.63 2.66 -4.08
N ILE A 105 -12.10 2.14 -5.22
CA ILE A 105 -12.76 2.94 -6.27
C ILE A 105 -14.04 3.57 -5.72
N VAL A 106 -14.90 2.77 -5.06
CA VAL A 106 -16.15 3.28 -4.47
C VAL A 106 -15.85 4.25 -3.32
N GLN A 107 -14.87 3.93 -2.47
CA GLN A 107 -14.45 4.80 -1.37
C GLN A 107 -13.99 6.17 -1.88
N THR A 108 -13.28 6.22 -3.02
CA THR A 108 -12.86 7.48 -3.63
C THR A 108 -14.07 8.33 -4.05
N SER A 109 -15.12 7.71 -4.59
CA SER A 109 -16.37 8.41 -4.92
C SER A 109 -17.07 8.97 -3.67
N VAL A 110 -17.16 8.19 -2.58
CA VAL A 110 -17.70 8.66 -1.29
C VAL A 110 -16.90 9.85 -0.76
N ILE A 111 -15.57 9.79 -0.83
CA ILE A 111 -14.68 10.88 -0.41
C ILE A 111 -14.91 12.15 -1.25
N LYS A 112 -15.11 12.03 -2.57
CA LYS A 112 -15.42 13.15 -3.44
C LYS A 112 -16.79 13.78 -3.11
N LYS A 113 -17.80 12.95 -2.85
CA LYS A 113 -19.11 13.43 -2.38
C LYS A 113 -19.01 14.15 -1.04
N LEU A 114 -18.20 13.66 -0.10
CA LEU A 114 -17.92 14.31 1.18
C LEU A 114 -17.19 15.66 1.00
N ALA A 115 -16.20 15.71 0.12
CA ALA A 115 -15.47 16.93 -0.25
C ALA A 115 -16.39 18.01 -0.86
N ALA A 116 -17.36 17.60 -1.67
CA ALA A 116 -18.34 18.48 -2.30
C ALA A 116 -19.40 19.05 -1.34
N ILE A 117 -19.52 18.54 -0.10
CA ILE A 117 -20.39 19.15 0.93
C ILE A 117 -19.88 20.54 1.25
N SER A 118 -20.78 21.52 1.39
CA SER A 118 -20.40 22.89 1.75
C SER A 118 -19.75 22.97 3.14
N ASP A 119 -18.93 23.98 3.39
CA ASP A 119 -18.27 24.13 4.70
C ASP A 119 -19.27 24.27 5.87
N GLU A 120 -20.38 24.97 5.64
CA GLU A 120 -21.46 25.12 6.61
C GLU A 120 -22.09 23.76 6.95
N ASP A 121 -22.45 23.00 5.91
CA ASP A 121 -23.10 21.70 6.06
C ASP A 121 -22.18 20.64 6.65
N PHE A 122 -20.90 20.64 6.26
CA PHE A 122 -19.91 19.74 6.82
C PHE A 122 -19.63 20.08 8.28
N GLY A 123 -19.54 21.37 8.62
CA GLY A 123 -19.41 21.85 9.99
C GLY A 123 -20.60 21.48 10.88
N ALA A 124 -21.80 21.36 10.31
CA ALA A 124 -22.97 20.81 11.00
C ALA A 124 -22.90 19.27 11.11
N LEU A 125 -22.52 18.57 10.04
CA LEU A 125 -22.40 17.11 9.98
C LEU A 125 -21.49 16.59 11.10
N ILE A 126 -20.27 17.11 11.20
CA ILE A 126 -19.26 16.59 12.15
C ILE A 126 -19.60 16.86 13.62
N LYS A 127 -20.65 17.64 13.91
CA LYS A 127 -21.16 17.91 15.25
C LYS A 127 -22.35 17.03 15.66
N LEU A 128 -22.86 16.21 14.74
CA LEU A 128 -23.90 15.25 15.08
C LEU A 128 -23.30 14.14 15.96
N GLU A 129 -24.08 13.63 16.91
CA GLU A 129 -23.68 12.55 17.83
C GLU A 129 -23.11 11.33 17.09
N ALA A 130 -23.64 11.02 15.90
CA ALA A 130 -23.17 9.92 15.07
C ALA A 130 -21.75 10.11 14.49
N PHE A 131 -21.25 11.35 14.41
CA PHE A 131 -19.98 11.69 13.75
C PHE A 131 -18.99 12.45 14.64
N GLU A 132 -19.38 12.93 15.82
CA GLU A 132 -18.50 13.75 16.68
C GLU A 132 -17.18 13.03 17.02
N ASN A 133 -17.25 11.72 17.29
CA ASN A 133 -16.08 10.89 17.57
C ASN A 133 -15.24 10.59 16.32
N LEU A 134 -15.80 10.82 15.13
CA LEU A 134 -15.15 10.65 13.84
C LEU A 134 -14.73 12.00 13.22
N ALA A 135 -15.05 13.12 13.85
CA ALA A 135 -14.92 14.46 13.27
C ALA A 135 -13.52 14.73 12.73
N PHE A 136 -12.49 14.35 13.50
CA PHE A 136 -11.10 14.50 13.09
C PHE A 136 -10.76 13.67 11.84
N ALA A 137 -11.07 12.37 11.84
CA ALA A 137 -10.81 11.50 10.69
C ALA A 137 -11.62 11.90 9.45
N LEU A 138 -12.87 12.35 9.63
CA LEU A 138 -13.71 12.86 8.56
C LEU A 138 -13.16 14.17 7.98
N THR A 139 -12.58 15.03 8.82
CA THR A 139 -11.92 16.27 8.36
C THR A 139 -10.72 15.95 7.50
N GLU A 140 -9.80 15.09 7.95
CA GLU A 140 -8.65 14.66 7.14
C GLU A 140 -9.08 13.97 5.84
N THR A 141 -10.16 13.18 5.91
CA THR A 141 -10.74 12.51 4.73
C THR A 141 -11.30 13.51 3.73
N ARG A 142 -12.03 14.54 4.20
CA ARG A 142 -12.55 15.61 3.36
C ARG A 142 -11.43 16.43 2.73
N GLU A 143 -10.41 16.78 3.50
CA GLU A 143 -9.22 17.47 2.99
C GLU A 143 -8.49 16.65 1.91
N LYS A 144 -8.38 15.33 2.10
CA LYS A 144 -7.86 14.45 1.06
C LYS A 144 -8.72 14.52 -0.20
N GLY A 145 -10.04 14.47 -0.05
CA GLY A 145 -10.96 14.61 -1.17
C GLY A 145 -10.84 15.94 -1.91
N ASN A 146 -10.65 17.04 -1.19
CA ASN A 146 -10.45 18.38 -1.76
C ASN A 146 -9.16 18.51 -2.59
N ARG A 147 -8.17 17.64 -2.35
CA ARG A 147 -6.91 17.61 -3.12
C ARG A 147 -6.99 16.73 -4.37
N LEU A 148 -8.01 15.87 -4.48
CA LEU A 148 -8.15 15.00 -5.65
C LEU A 148 -8.47 15.81 -6.92
N LEU A 149 -8.00 15.30 -8.06
CA LEU A 149 -8.39 15.78 -9.38
C LEU A 149 -9.84 15.39 -9.71
N SER A 150 -10.32 15.76 -10.90
CA SER A 150 -11.58 15.23 -11.41
C SER A 150 -11.54 13.69 -11.51
N GLU A 151 -12.70 13.04 -11.51
CA GLU A 151 -12.75 11.57 -11.63
C GLU A 151 -12.09 11.04 -12.92
N ALA A 152 -12.23 11.78 -14.01
CA ALA A 152 -11.60 11.43 -15.28
C ALA A 152 -10.06 11.55 -15.22
N GLU A 153 -9.55 12.60 -14.58
CA GLU A 153 -8.11 12.83 -14.42
C GLU A 153 -7.49 11.79 -13.49
N GLU A 154 -8.10 11.52 -12.34
CA GLU A 154 -7.64 10.47 -11.40
C GLU A 154 -7.62 9.09 -12.07
N SER A 155 -8.67 8.76 -12.83
CA SER A 155 -8.74 7.49 -13.56
C SER A 155 -7.64 7.39 -14.64
N MET A 156 -7.37 8.49 -15.34
CA MET A 156 -6.31 8.54 -16.34
C MET A 156 -4.94 8.37 -15.68
N LEU A 157 -4.66 9.15 -14.63
CA LEU A 157 -3.41 9.10 -13.87
C LEU A 157 -3.15 7.71 -13.31
N SER A 158 -4.18 7.07 -12.71
CA SER A 158 -4.09 5.70 -12.18
C SER A 158 -3.80 4.66 -13.26
N LYS A 159 -4.30 4.83 -14.49
CA LYS A 159 -3.97 3.94 -15.61
C LYS A 159 -2.52 4.16 -16.07
N LEU A 160 -2.10 5.42 -16.19
CA LEU A 160 -0.75 5.79 -16.61
C LEU A 160 0.31 5.41 -15.56
N SER A 161 -0.03 5.36 -14.27
CA SER A 161 0.91 5.00 -13.21
C SER A 161 1.39 3.54 -13.31
N GLN A 162 0.63 2.64 -13.95
CA GLN A 162 1.06 1.26 -14.18
C GLN A 162 2.32 1.19 -15.05
N ASP A 163 2.28 1.85 -16.22
CA ASP A 163 3.42 1.91 -17.15
C ASP A 163 4.39 3.07 -16.86
N GLY A 164 4.03 3.97 -15.94
CA GLY A 164 4.86 5.05 -15.43
C GLY A 164 5.51 4.65 -14.10
N PHE A 165 4.94 5.12 -13.00
CA PHE A 165 5.50 4.96 -11.66
C PHE A 165 5.86 3.51 -11.29
N HIS A 166 4.93 2.58 -11.47
CA HIS A 166 5.12 1.18 -11.08
C HIS A 166 6.13 0.47 -11.99
N ALA A 167 6.07 0.69 -13.30
CA ALA A 167 7.04 0.13 -14.24
C ALA A 167 8.47 0.61 -13.94
N TRP A 168 8.69 1.89 -13.62
CA TRP A 168 10.01 2.39 -13.24
C TRP A 168 10.50 1.80 -11.91
N SER A 169 9.62 1.62 -10.92
CA SER A 169 9.96 0.91 -9.69
C SER A 169 10.36 -0.55 -9.97
N ASN A 170 9.61 -1.27 -10.80
CA ASN A 170 9.93 -2.63 -11.18
C ASN A 170 11.22 -2.72 -12.00
N HIS A 171 11.52 -1.69 -12.81
CA HIS A 171 12.76 -1.61 -13.55
C HIS A 171 13.97 -1.47 -12.62
N TYR A 172 13.85 -0.67 -11.55
CA TYR A 172 14.86 -0.60 -10.49
C TYR A 172 15.14 -2.00 -9.89
N ASP A 173 14.09 -2.72 -9.49
CA ASP A 173 14.24 -4.07 -8.94
C ASP A 173 14.87 -5.05 -9.93
N THR A 174 14.52 -4.91 -11.22
CA THR A 174 15.11 -5.68 -12.31
C THR A 174 16.62 -5.41 -12.42
N LEU A 175 17.05 -4.15 -12.38
CA LEU A 175 18.47 -3.78 -12.38
C LEU A 175 19.20 -4.37 -11.16
N VAL A 176 18.61 -4.30 -9.97
CA VAL A 176 19.17 -4.93 -8.76
C VAL A 176 19.35 -6.44 -8.94
N SER A 177 18.41 -7.12 -9.61
CA SER A 177 18.50 -8.57 -9.84
C SER A 177 19.71 -8.99 -10.71
N TYR A 178 20.20 -8.08 -11.57
CA TYR A 178 21.35 -8.30 -12.42
C TYR A 178 22.70 -8.07 -11.71
N ILE A 179 22.71 -7.40 -10.55
CA ILE A 179 23.95 -7.17 -9.80
C ILE A 179 24.55 -8.51 -9.35
N LYS A 180 25.82 -8.72 -9.72
CA LYS A 180 26.67 -9.82 -9.26
C LYS A 180 27.90 -9.24 -8.58
N ILE A 181 28.14 -9.68 -7.35
CA ILE A 181 29.25 -9.23 -6.53
C ILE A 181 30.26 -10.37 -6.42
N PRO A 182 31.44 -10.26 -7.06
CA PRO A 182 32.45 -11.31 -6.99
C PRO A 182 33.06 -11.33 -5.59
N PHE A 183 33.00 -12.48 -4.93
CA PHE A 183 33.60 -12.72 -3.63
C PHE A 183 34.62 -13.85 -3.71
N GLU A 184 35.87 -13.61 -3.32
CA GLU A 184 36.88 -14.66 -3.24
C GLU A 184 36.78 -15.36 -1.89
N ALA A 185 36.39 -16.64 -1.92
CA ALA A 185 36.36 -17.46 -0.72
C ALA A 185 37.78 -17.80 -0.23
N ALA A 186 37.90 -18.24 1.03
CA ALA A 186 39.18 -18.59 1.64
C ALA A 186 39.96 -19.69 0.89
N ASP A 187 39.28 -20.47 0.03
CA ASP A 187 39.88 -21.49 -0.83
C ASP A 187 40.30 -20.95 -2.22
N GLY A 188 40.23 -19.63 -2.43
CA GLY A 188 40.58 -18.95 -3.67
C GLY A 188 39.51 -19.00 -4.77
N ARG A 189 38.34 -19.61 -4.52
CA ARG A 189 37.26 -19.64 -5.52
C ARG A 189 36.48 -18.33 -5.53
N ILE A 190 36.24 -17.80 -6.72
CA ILE A 190 35.33 -16.67 -6.92
C ILE A 190 33.88 -17.18 -6.93
N GLN A 191 33.07 -16.62 -6.05
CA GLN A 191 31.63 -16.84 -5.96
C GLN A 191 30.91 -15.54 -6.35
N GLU A 192 29.95 -15.61 -7.26
CA GLU A 192 29.09 -14.47 -7.58
C GLU A 192 27.90 -14.43 -6.62
N LEU A 193 27.93 -13.47 -5.70
CA LEU A 193 26.83 -13.24 -4.76
C LEU A 193 25.82 -12.28 -5.37
N SER A 194 24.53 -12.51 -5.09
CA SER A 194 23.50 -11.49 -5.31
C SER A 194 23.67 -10.31 -4.34
N ALA A 195 23.04 -9.17 -4.63
CA ALA A 195 23.00 -8.04 -3.70
C ALA A 195 22.47 -8.45 -2.31
N GLY A 196 21.41 -9.26 -2.22
CA GLY A 196 20.91 -9.73 -0.92
C GLY A 196 21.91 -10.63 -0.18
N GLN A 197 22.56 -11.56 -0.88
CA GLN A 197 23.54 -12.48 -0.28
C GLN A 197 24.78 -11.73 0.22
N ALA A 198 25.31 -10.81 -0.60
CA ALA A 198 26.47 -10.01 -0.24
C ALA A 198 26.17 -9.08 0.95
N MET A 199 24.99 -8.44 0.99
CA MET A 199 24.57 -7.58 2.12
C MET A 199 24.46 -8.37 3.42
N ASN A 200 23.77 -9.51 3.39
CA ASN A 200 23.62 -10.37 4.57
C ASN A 200 24.97 -10.78 5.12
N ARG A 201 25.89 -11.22 4.26
CA ARG A 201 27.23 -11.62 4.67
C ARG A 201 28.05 -10.42 5.15
N MET A 202 28.00 -9.30 4.46
CA MET A 202 28.69 -8.07 4.85
C MET A 202 28.25 -7.58 6.24
N TYR A 203 27.01 -7.82 6.67
CA TYR A 203 26.52 -7.40 7.98
C TYR A 203 26.75 -8.43 9.10
N SER A 204 26.87 -9.72 8.76
CA SER A 204 26.87 -10.80 9.76
C SER A 204 28.16 -11.61 9.82
N ASP A 205 29.05 -11.51 8.83
CA ASP A 205 30.30 -12.27 8.83
C ASP A 205 31.20 -11.80 9.96
N SER A 206 31.72 -12.74 10.75
CA SER A 206 32.58 -12.43 11.91
C SER A 206 33.91 -11.83 11.51
N ASP A 207 34.42 -12.13 10.31
CA ASP A 207 35.73 -11.68 9.86
C ASP A 207 35.67 -10.27 9.24
N PRO A 208 36.33 -9.25 9.84
CA PRO A 208 36.38 -7.91 9.26
C PRO A 208 37.00 -7.85 7.85
N ALA A 209 37.94 -8.74 7.52
CA ALA A 209 38.56 -8.76 6.20
C ALA A 209 37.55 -9.18 5.12
N VAL A 210 36.70 -10.16 5.43
CA VAL A 210 35.61 -10.58 4.53
C VAL A 210 34.61 -9.43 4.31
N ARG A 211 34.22 -8.74 5.38
CA ARG A 211 33.31 -7.57 5.27
C ARG A 211 33.93 -6.46 4.43
N GLN A 212 35.21 -6.17 4.62
CA GLN A 212 35.93 -5.14 3.86
C GLN A 212 36.02 -5.50 2.37
N GLN A 213 36.41 -6.74 2.04
CA GLN A 213 36.46 -7.21 0.66
C GLN A 213 35.10 -7.10 -0.03
N LEU A 214 34.04 -7.57 0.64
CA LEU A 214 32.68 -7.48 0.14
C LEU A 214 32.25 -6.04 -0.10
N PHE A 215 32.56 -5.12 0.82
CA PHE A 215 32.20 -3.71 0.67
C PHE A 215 32.86 -3.07 -0.56
N VAL A 216 34.15 -3.35 -0.80
CA VAL A 216 34.84 -2.86 -2.01
C VAL A 216 34.20 -3.42 -3.29
N LYS A 217 33.93 -4.73 -3.33
CA LYS A 217 33.30 -5.37 -4.50
C LYS A 217 31.83 -4.97 -4.68
N TRP A 218 31.15 -4.65 -3.59
CA TRP A 218 29.83 -4.05 -3.59
C TRP A 218 29.86 -2.69 -4.28
N GLU A 219 30.71 -1.77 -3.83
CA GLU A 219 30.81 -0.44 -4.43
C GLU A 219 31.18 -0.50 -5.91
N GLU A 220 32.13 -1.35 -6.30
CA GLU A 220 32.50 -1.56 -7.72
C GLU A 220 31.29 -2.04 -8.55
N ALA A 221 30.54 -3.03 -8.06
CA ALA A 221 29.40 -3.59 -8.77
C ALA A 221 28.23 -2.61 -8.89
N TRP A 222 27.92 -1.84 -7.84
CA TRP A 222 26.86 -0.83 -7.92
C TRP A 222 27.28 0.36 -8.79
N ALA A 223 28.56 0.77 -8.73
CA ALA A 223 29.09 1.84 -9.56
C ALA A 223 29.02 1.52 -11.06
N SER A 224 29.20 0.26 -11.47
CA SER A 224 29.11 -0.12 -12.89
C SER A 224 27.70 0.03 -13.48
N TYR A 225 26.66 0.10 -12.63
CA TYR A 225 25.27 0.34 -13.03
C TYR A 225 24.79 1.76 -12.69
N ALA A 226 25.64 2.62 -12.13
CA ALA A 226 25.25 3.93 -11.60
C ALA A 226 24.46 4.80 -12.62
N PRO A 227 24.85 4.89 -13.91
CA PRO A 227 24.06 5.65 -14.89
C PRO A 227 22.63 5.12 -15.06
N LEU A 228 22.45 3.79 -15.08
CA LEU A 228 21.14 3.15 -15.26
C LEU A 228 20.24 3.37 -14.04
N PHE A 229 20.82 3.26 -12.83
CA PHE A 229 20.08 3.56 -11.61
C PHE A 229 19.72 5.05 -11.52
N ALA A 230 20.64 5.96 -11.88
CA ALA A 230 20.38 7.38 -11.89
C ALA A 230 19.24 7.75 -12.86
N GLU A 231 19.25 7.20 -14.07
CA GLU A 231 18.17 7.38 -15.06
C GLU A 231 16.83 6.86 -14.52
N THR A 232 16.81 5.64 -13.97
CA THR A 232 15.60 5.03 -13.40
C THR A 232 15.02 5.87 -12.25
N LEU A 233 15.86 6.30 -11.32
CA LEU A 233 15.45 7.14 -10.19
C LEU A 233 14.97 8.52 -10.64
N ASN A 234 15.62 9.12 -11.65
CA ASN A 234 15.19 10.40 -12.22
C ASN A 234 13.80 10.31 -12.84
N HIS A 235 13.48 9.23 -13.56
CA HIS A 235 12.13 9.03 -14.11
C HIS A 235 11.09 8.75 -13.02
N LEU A 236 11.45 7.99 -11.99
CA LEU A 236 10.58 7.74 -10.84
C LEU A 236 10.22 9.04 -10.09
N GLN A 237 11.23 9.87 -9.84
CA GLN A 237 11.03 11.17 -9.19
C GLN A 237 10.33 12.17 -10.12
N GLY A 238 10.63 12.16 -11.42
CA GLY A 238 9.94 12.97 -12.42
C GLY A 238 8.44 12.70 -12.45
N PHE A 239 8.03 11.42 -12.41
CA PHE A 239 6.62 11.06 -12.30
C PHE A 239 5.99 11.64 -11.03
N ARG A 240 6.60 11.41 -9.85
CA ARG A 240 6.08 11.92 -8.57
C ARG A 240 5.94 13.43 -8.54
N LEU A 241 6.93 14.15 -9.06
CA LEU A 241 6.89 15.61 -9.09
C LEU A 241 5.80 16.14 -10.00
N GLU A 242 5.54 15.49 -11.15
CA GLU A 242 4.46 15.90 -12.04
C GLU A 242 3.09 15.59 -11.44
N ASP A 243 2.96 14.43 -10.79
CA ASP A 243 1.78 14.05 -10.02
C ASP A 243 1.45 15.08 -8.92
N TYR A 244 2.45 15.48 -8.13
CA TYR A 244 2.28 16.52 -7.10
C TYR A 244 1.85 17.86 -7.69
N LYS A 245 2.44 18.29 -8.81
CA LYS A 245 2.03 19.53 -9.48
C LYS A 245 0.59 19.49 -9.95
N LEU A 246 0.14 18.37 -10.50
CA LEU A 246 -1.26 18.20 -10.93
C LEU A 246 -2.20 18.40 -9.73
N HIS A 247 -1.85 17.84 -8.58
CA HIS A 247 -2.59 18.00 -7.33
C HIS A 247 -2.33 19.33 -6.59
N GLY A 248 -1.64 20.29 -7.22
CA GLY A 248 -1.38 21.62 -6.66
C GLY A 248 -0.33 21.66 -5.55
N SER A 249 0.39 20.57 -5.28
CA SER A 249 1.47 20.53 -4.31
C SER A 249 2.79 20.97 -4.94
N THR A 250 3.54 21.78 -4.20
CA THR A 250 4.85 22.32 -4.63
C THR A 250 6.02 21.81 -3.80
N ASP A 251 5.73 21.08 -2.72
CA ASP A 251 6.73 20.49 -1.82
C ASP A 251 6.52 18.98 -1.76
N PHE A 252 7.53 18.20 -2.18
CA PHE A 252 7.49 16.74 -2.14
C PHE A 252 7.33 16.18 -0.72
N MET A 253 7.60 16.99 0.31
CA MET A 253 7.43 16.62 1.71
C MET A 253 5.99 16.74 2.21
N GLU A 254 5.11 17.47 1.52
CA GLU A 254 3.75 17.74 1.98
C GLU A 254 2.97 16.45 2.26
N GLU A 255 2.93 15.54 1.28
CA GLU A 255 2.22 14.27 1.41
C GLU A 255 2.81 13.35 2.49
N PRO A 256 4.13 13.09 2.54
CA PRO A 256 4.76 12.35 3.63
C PRO A 256 4.51 12.94 5.02
N LEU A 257 4.65 14.25 5.20
CA LEU A 257 4.44 14.93 6.47
C LEU A 257 2.99 14.83 6.92
N ARG A 258 2.05 15.12 6.02
CA ARG A 258 0.61 15.03 6.28
C ARG A 258 0.17 13.61 6.63
N TYR A 259 0.60 12.61 5.85
CA TYR A 259 0.23 11.21 6.09
C TYR A 259 0.73 10.72 7.46
N ASN A 260 1.89 11.19 7.90
CA ASN A 260 2.45 10.85 9.21
C ASN A 260 2.04 11.80 10.34
N ARG A 261 1.27 12.87 10.03
CA ARG A 261 0.90 13.95 10.97
C ARG A 261 2.12 14.58 11.65
N ILE A 262 3.16 14.84 10.87
CA ILE A 262 4.42 15.45 11.31
C ILE A 262 4.49 16.89 10.78
N GLU A 263 4.83 17.83 11.65
CA GLU A 263 5.14 19.21 11.24
C GLU A 263 6.52 19.27 10.57
N LYS A 264 6.69 20.13 9.57
CA LYS A 264 7.96 20.24 8.82
C LYS A 264 9.12 20.60 9.74
N GLU A 265 8.87 21.48 10.70
CA GLU A 265 9.81 21.92 11.73
C GLU A 265 10.29 20.76 12.60
N THR A 266 9.47 19.73 12.81
CA THR A 266 9.86 18.53 13.57
C THR A 266 10.88 17.69 12.81
N LEU A 267 10.80 17.67 11.47
CA LEU A 267 11.75 16.95 10.63
C LEU A 267 13.04 17.75 10.39
N ASP A 268 12.92 19.08 10.26
CA ASP A 268 14.04 19.97 9.95
C ASP A 268 14.94 20.30 11.15
N ALA A 269 14.50 19.99 12.39
CA ALA A 269 15.22 20.24 13.64
C ALA A 269 16.37 19.25 13.90
#